data_AF-A0A8B7YYD5-F1
#
_entry.id   AF-A0A8B7YYD5-F1
#
_cell.length_a   1.000
_cell.length_b   1.000
_cell.length_c   1.000
_cell.angle_alpha   90.00
_cell.angle_beta   90.00
_cell.angle_gamma   90.00
#
_symmetry.space_group_name_H-M   'P 1'
#
loop_
_entity.id
_entity.type
_entity.pdbx_description
1 polymer ?
#
loop_
_entity_poly.entity_id
_entity_poly.type
_entity_poly.pdbx_seq_one_letter_code
_entity_poly.pdbx_strand_id
1 'polypeptide(L)'
;MAFADIAVMETVRLLDKVRAEGPKERPERISKEPPQFKAVGLHKTKSKEGKQPKTDPLRVLDPGRKKLTTVESQRVLAVLDEAIKRTEVVSLLPYVIENLDRFGVVLGVELVTALEEQSRMKNLYADACTQLNAIRNPEPVLASSVSRRSSALSQRSAGSQSRASSRHSSIIATENDVSDEEEEDEMGISEEEEQLMQTLATLKQQMSFSTRNILRLLSLNPAAVNAVRAERKQRDQEAGNLITYLSELRGFILERLLTTPLEEKEKTDYLTHITIRERNNAQVIKKLSAELQAAEDEKDEEISKRNEEIRRLKAELNQIEKFSEEHIRRTKSEADKQQQADAKNSDGKQAKLQAELQALKTQLATNTAEHRESELALRKRKYKIETEVENWIQKYDTDMGERQDEYEDLDTVYTEEKAQLNELEERFKTLEVEYTTIVEERRVAQEKKEREEKELALMIKGATVIQAFWRSYKCRKALKAKKKKGKKGKKGKKGKK
;
A
#
# COMPACT_ATOMS: atom_id res chain seq x y z
N MET A 1 3.56 31.64 23.37
CA MET A 1 3.34 30.20 23.13
C MET A 1 2.98 29.57 24.46
N ALA A 2 1.88 28.82 24.53
CA ALA A 2 1.58 27.97 25.67
C ALA A 2 2.49 26.74 25.68
N PHE A 3 2.59 26.06 26.83
CA PHE A 3 3.32 24.79 26.94
C PHE A 3 2.75 23.71 25.99
N ALA A 4 1.44 23.79 25.69
CA ALA A 4 0.77 22.95 24.71
C ALA A 4 1.29 23.17 23.27
N ASP A 5 1.52 24.42 22.84
CA ASP A 5 2.05 24.72 21.50
C ASP A 5 3.42 24.05 21.28
N ILE A 6 4.26 24.07 22.31
CA ILE A 6 5.61 23.47 22.30
C ILE A 6 5.49 21.95 22.21
N ALA A 7 4.64 21.32 23.03
CA ALA A 7 4.41 19.88 22.98
C ALA A 7 3.80 19.40 21.65
N VAL A 8 2.92 20.19 21.03
CA VAL A 8 2.37 19.90 19.69
C VAL A 8 3.45 20.03 18.61
N MET A 9 4.27 21.09 18.63
CA MET A 9 5.40 21.20 17.70
C MET A 9 6.43 20.08 17.88
N GLU A 10 6.72 19.66 19.11
CA GLU A 10 7.68 18.59 19.38
C GLU A 10 7.15 17.21 18.97
N THR A 11 5.87 16.92 19.21
CA THR A 11 5.23 15.67 18.72
C THR A 11 5.10 15.63 17.20
N VAL A 12 4.77 16.75 16.53
CA VAL A 12 4.81 16.84 15.06
C VAL A 12 6.24 16.61 14.54
N ARG A 13 7.25 17.23 15.17
CA ARG A 13 8.66 17.05 14.80
C ARG A 13 9.17 15.63 15.00
N LEU A 14 8.65 14.92 16.01
CA LEU A 14 8.92 13.49 16.22
C LEU A 14 8.20 12.61 15.18
N LEU A 15 6.95 12.93 14.83
CA LEU A 15 6.20 12.25 13.76
C LEU A 15 6.88 12.41 12.39
N ASP A 16 7.28 13.62 12.01
CA ASP A 16 8.03 13.85 10.77
C ASP A 16 9.40 13.17 10.79
N LYS A 17 10.06 13.08 11.95
CA LYS A 17 11.32 12.32 12.09
C LYS A 17 11.09 10.81 11.90
N VAL A 18 10.05 10.22 12.49
CA VAL A 18 9.69 8.81 12.27
C VAL A 18 9.30 8.58 10.80
N ARG A 19 8.61 9.53 10.18
CA ARG A 19 8.20 9.47 8.77
C ARG A 19 9.39 9.60 7.79
N ALA A 20 10.41 10.38 8.15
CA ALA A 20 11.63 10.55 7.36
C ALA A 20 12.67 9.43 7.59
N GLU A 21 12.72 8.84 8.79
CA GLU A 21 13.53 7.65 9.07
C GLU A 21 12.88 6.36 8.51
N GLY A 22 11.56 6.39 8.25
CA GLY A 22 10.78 5.28 7.72
C GLY A 22 10.65 4.09 8.67
N PRO A 23 10.04 2.98 8.24
CA PRO A 23 10.30 1.70 8.87
C PRO A 23 11.77 1.38 8.63
N LYS A 24 12.59 1.51 9.68
CA LYS A 24 13.95 0.97 9.69
C LYS A 24 13.86 -0.55 9.67
N GLU A 25 13.71 -1.10 8.46
CA GLU A 25 14.22 -2.42 8.13
C GLU A 25 15.70 -2.42 8.52
N ARG A 26 15.99 -2.82 9.77
CA ARG A 26 17.30 -3.33 10.13
C ARG A 26 17.53 -4.47 9.13
N PRO A 27 18.57 -4.42 8.28
CA PRO A 27 18.90 -5.55 7.44
C PRO A 27 19.43 -6.64 8.36
N GLU A 28 18.52 -7.47 8.90
CA GLU A 28 18.88 -8.81 9.29
C GLU A 28 19.59 -9.41 8.08
N ARG A 29 20.83 -9.86 8.30
CA ARG A 29 21.57 -10.55 7.27
C ARG A 29 20.87 -11.88 7.02
N ILE A 30 19.91 -11.87 6.09
CA ILE A 30 19.50 -13.07 5.37
C ILE A 30 20.80 -13.67 4.85
N SER A 31 21.25 -14.73 5.50
CA SER A 31 22.49 -15.40 5.13
C SER A 31 22.27 -15.95 3.72
N LYS A 32 22.99 -15.39 2.74
CA LYS A 32 23.06 -15.95 1.39
C LYS A 32 23.89 -17.24 1.33
N GLU A 33 24.36 -17.71 2.49
CA GLU A 33 24.72 -19.11 2.69
C GLU A 33 23.44 -19.90 2.97
N PRO A 34 23.12 -20.96 2.20
CA PRO A 34 22.11 -21.92 2.62
C PRO A 34 22.49 -22.51 3.99
N PRO A 35 21.52 -23.02 4.78
CA PRO A 35 21.82 -23.58 6.09
C PRO A 35 22.98 -24.58 5.98
N GLN A 36 24.08 -24.29 6.68
CA GLN A 36 25.25 -25.16 6.67
C GLN A 36 24.89 -26.46 7.39
N PHE A 37 24.36 -27.42 6.63
CA PHE A 37 24.32 -28.82 7.01
C PHE A 37 25.74 -29.20 7.39
N LYS A 38 25.98 -29.38 8.69
CA LYS A 38 27.20 -30.01 9.19
C LYS A 38 27.19 -31.42 8.63
N ALA A 39 27.88 -31.60 7.50
CA ALA A 39 28.08 -32.90 6.89
C ALA A 39 28.80 -33.78 7.92
N VAL A 40 28.02 -34.61 8.62
CA VAL A 40 28.52 -35.58 9.60
C VAL A 40 29.54 -36.43 8.85
N GLY A 41 30.79 -36.35 9.30
CA GLY A 41 31.92 -36.52 8.41
C GLY A 41 31.93 -37.87 7.71
N LEU A 42 31.56 -37.91 6.43
CA LEU A 42 32.07 -38.93 5.51
C LEU A 42 33.58 -38.72 5.45
N HIS A 43 34.29 -39.40 6.34
CA HIS A 43 35.72 -39.59 6.25
C HIS A 43 36.00 -40.20 4.88
N LYS A 44 36.44 -39.37 3.93
CA LYS A 44 37.08 -39.81 2.69
C LYS A 44 38.38 -40.50 3.08
N THR A 45 38.26 -41.75 3.50
CA THR A 45 39.34 -42.72 3.53
C THR A 45 39.92 -42.73 2.13
N LYS A 46 41.11 -42.13 1.98
CA LYS A 46 41.88 -42.18 0.74
C LYS A 46 42.39 -43.61 0.57
N SER A 47 41.52 -44.50 0.13
CA SER A 47 41.93 -45.74 -0.52
C SER A 47 42.97 -45.36 -1.58
N LYS A 48 44.19 -45.89 -1.45
CA LYS A 48 45.17 -45.78 -2.53
C LYS A 48 44.63 -46.63 -3.68
N GLU A 49 44.05 -45.98 -4.67
CA GLU A 49 43.83 -46.59 -5.99
C GLU A 49 45.19 -46.85 -6.63
N GLY A 50 45.82 -47.96 -6.22
CA GLY A 50 46.90 -48.56 -6.97
C GLY A 50 46.36 -48.86 -8.36
N LYS A 51 47.02 -48.31 -9.39
CA LYS A 51 46.58 -48.39 -10.79
C LYS A 51 46.33 -49.85 -11.19
N GLN A 52 45.08 -50.30 -11.13
CA GLN A 52 44.72 -51.55 -11.78
C GLN A 52 44.86 -51.35 -13.30
N PRO A 53 45.41 -52.33 -14.03
CA PRO A 53 45.54 -52.21 -15.47
C PRO A 53 44.16 -52.07 -16.11
N LYS A 54 44.09 -51.39 -17.27
CA LYS A 54 42.89 -51.36 -18.11
C LYS A 54 42.68 -52.69 -18.84
N THR A 55 42.66 -53.79 -18.09
CA THR A 55 42.12 -55.08 -18.53
C THR A 55 40.61 -55.04 -18.36
N ASP A 56 39.88 -55.41 -19.41
CA ASP A 56 38.43 -55.60 -19.34
C ASP A 56 38.07 -56.57 -18.18
N PRO A 57 37.17 -56.21 -17.25
CA PRO A 57 36.74 -57.11 -16.18
C PRO A 57 36.12 -58.41 -16.72
N LEU A 58 35.52 -58.39 -17.91
CA LEU A 58 34.94 -59.57 -18.55
C LEU A 58 36.02 -60.53 -19.09
N ARG A 59 37.29 -60.11 -19.17
CA ARG A 59 38.41 -60.97 -19.63
C ARG A 59 38.70 -62.17 -18.71
N VAL A 60 38.18 -62.17 -17.48
CA VAL A 60 38.17 -63.35 -16.60
C VAL A 60 37.26 -64.45 -17.17
N LEU A 61 36.23 -64.08 -17.96
CA LEU A 61 35.25 -64.97 -18.56
C LEU A 61 35.73 -65.58 -19.90
N ASP A 62 36.76 -65.02 -20.54
CA ASP A 62 37.41 -65.61 -21.71
C ASP A 62 38.14 -66.93 -21.34
N PRO A 63 38.24 -67.93 -22.23
CA PRO A 63 39.21 -69.01 -22.08
C PRO A 63 40.65 -68.49 -22.23
N GLY A 64 41.57 -68.84 -21.33
CA GLY A 64 42.97 -68.41 -21.43
C GLY A 64 43.71 -69.02 -22.62
N ARG A 65 43.23 -70.17 -23.12
CA ARG A 65 43.76 -70.85 -24.32
C ARG A 65 42.98 -70.42 -25.57
N LYS A 66 43.70 -70.16 -26.67
CA LYS A 66 43.11 -69.81 -27.99
C LYS A 66 43.23 -70.91 -29.05
N LYS A 67 43.80 -72.07 -28.71
CA LYS A 67 44.00 -73.23 -29.59
C LYS A 67 43.92 -74.52 -28.79
N LEU A 68 43.30 -75.56 -29.37
CA LEU A 68 43.26 -76.90 -28.79
C LEU A 68 44.63 -77.59 -28.98
N THR A 69 45.23 -78.04 -27.88
CA THR A 69 46.54 -78.74 -27.88
C THR A 69 46.41 -80.26 -27.88
N THR A 70 45.21 -80.78 -27.66
CA THR A 70 44.88 -82.20 -27.50
C THR A 70 44.25 -82.78 -28.77
N VAL A 71 44.79 -83.91 -29.26
CA VAL A 71 44.32 -84.58 -30.48
C VAL A 71 42.84 -85.00 -30.37
N GLU A 72 42.41 -85.51 -29.22
CA GLU A 72 41.00 -85.91 -29.03
C GLU A 72 40.04 -84.71 -29.07
N SER A 73 40.42 -83.57 -28.50
CA SER A 73 39.61 -82.34 -28.57
C SER A 73 39.54 -81.79 -30.00
N GLN A 74 40.63 -81.89 -30.76
CA GLN A 74 40.63 -81.57 -32.20
C GLN A 74 39.74 -82.53 -33.00
N ARG A 75 39.75 -83.84 -32.68
CA ARG A 75 38.84 -84.83 -33.30
C ARG A 75 37.38 -84.54 -33.00
N VAL A 76 37.02 -84.18 -31.76
CA VAL A 76 35.63 -83.80 -31.40
C VAL A 76 35.12 -82.64 -32.26
N LEU A 77 35.92 -81.58 -32.44
CA LEU A 77 35.53 -80.50 -33.36
C LEU A 77 35.54 -80.92 -34.83
N ALA A 78 36.48 -81.75 -35.28
CA ALA A 78 36.50 -82.25 -36.66
C ALA A 78 35.26 -83.10 -37.01
N VAL A 79 34.75 -83.88 -36.04
CA VAL A 79 33.48 -84.64 -36.18
C VAL A 79 32.30 -83.67 -36.29
N LEU A 80 32.27 -82.59 -35.50
CA LEU A 80 31.22 -81.56 -35.59
C LEU A 80 31.29 -80.76 -36.89
N ASP A 81 32.48 -80.36 -37.34
CA ASP A 81 32.69 -79.63 -38.60
C ASP A 81 32.29 -80.48 -39.81
N GLU A 82 32.64 -81.77 -39.83
CA GLU A 82 32.22 -82.71 -40.88
C GLU A 82 30.72 -83.04 -40.79
N ALA A 83 30.13 -83.10 -39.58
CA ALA A 83 28.69 -83.24 -39.41
C ALA A 83 27.91 -82.02 -39.94
N ILE A 84 28.32 -80.79 -39.57
CA ILE A 84 27.76 -79.54 -40.11
C ILE A 84 27.85 -79.54 -41.63
N LYS A 85 29.03 -79.84 -42.19
CA LYS A 85 29.26 -79.90 -43.64
C LYS A 85 28.40 -80.94 -44.35
N ARG A 86 28.15 -82.11 -43.73
CA ARG A 86 27.22 -83.13 -44.27
C ARG A 86 25.79 -82.65 -44.21
N THR A 87 25.32 -82.09 -43.10
CA THR A 87 23.97 -81.53 -42.97
C THR A 87 23.75 -80.37 -43.96
N GLU A 88 24.75 -79.50 -44.16
CA GLU A 88 24.74 -78.44 -45.18
C GLU A 88 24.52 -78.96 -46.61
N VAL A 89 25.00 -80.17 -46.92
CA VAL A 89 24.86 -80.81 -48.23
C VAL A 89 23.55 -81.59 -48.33
N VAL A 90 23.23 -82.44 -47.35
CA VAL A 90 21.98 -83.24 -47.34
C VAL A 90 20.74 -82.35 -47.45
N SER A 91 20.74 -81.23 -46.74
CA SER A 91 19.66 -80.22 -46.76
C SER A 91 19.49 -79.47 -48.09
N LEU A 92 20.37 -79.68 -49.07
CA LEU A 92 20.28 -79.10 -50.40
C LEU A 92 20.07 -80.17 -51.49
N LEU A 93 20.07 -81.47 -51.15
CA LEU A 93 19.82 -82.55 -52.10
C LEU A 93 18.43 -82.46 -52.78
N PRO A 94 17.32 -82.08 -52.10
CA PRO A 94 16.03 -81.92 -52.78
C PRO A 94 16.08 -80.89 -53.91
N TYR A 95 16.63 -79.70 -53.65
CA TYR A 95 16.81 -78.65 -54.66
C TYR A 95 17.74 -79.08 -55.80
N VAL A 96 18.82 -79.81 -55.51
CA VAL A 96 19.75 -80.32 -56.52
C VAL A 96 19.09 -81.39 -57.40
N ILE A 97 18.27 -82.28 -56.82
CA ILE A 97 17.47 -83.28 -57.54
C ILE A 97 16.44 -82.61 -58.47
N GLU A 98 15.81 -81.53 -58.03
CA GLU A 98 14.85 -80.76 -58.82
C GLU A 98 15.50 -79.91 -59.94
N ASN A 99 16.84 -79.79 -59.94
CA ASN A 99 17.60 -78.94 -60.87
C ASN A 99 18.79 -79.69 -61.51
N LEU A 100 18.70 -81.01 -61.71
CA LEU A 100 19.83 -81.85 -62.12
C LEU A 100 20.54 -81.37 -63.39
N ASP A 101 19.82 -80.86 -64.40
CA ASP A 101 20.40 -80.31 -65.64
C ASP A 101 21.46 -79.21 -65.37
N ARG A 102 21.23 -78.39 -64.33
CA ARG A 102 22.12 -77.29 -63.94
C ARG A 102 23.39 -77.80 -63.24
N PHE A 103 23.32 -78.93 -62.56
CA PHE A 103 24.42 -79.47 -61.75
C PHE A 103 25.15 -80.66 -62.39
N GLY A 104 24.56 -81.34 -63.38
CA GLY A 104 25.04 -82.62 -63.89
C GLY A 104 26.49 -82.62 -64.39
N VAL A 105 26.94 -81.54 -65.02
CA VAL A 105 28.33 -81.36 -65.48
C VAL A 105 29.33 -81.31 -64.31
N VAL A 106 28.92 -80.78 -63.15
CA VAL A 106 29.78 -80.64 -61.96
C VAL A 106 29.67 -81.87 -61.05
N LEU A 107 28.49 -82.50 -60.99
CA LEU A 107 28.24 -83.73 -60.24
C LEU A 107 28.97 -84.93 -60.87
N GLY A 108 28.89 -85.07 -62.21
CA GLY A 108 29.35 -86.24 -62.95
C GLY A 108 28.30 -87.37 -63.00
N VAL A 109 28.39 -88.22 -64.02
CA VAL A 109 27.36 -89.22 -64.37
C VAL A 109 26.98 -90.13 -63.20
N GLU A 110 27.97 -90.73 -62.52
CA GLU A 110 27.73 -91.63 -61.37
C GLU A 110 26.91 -90.99 -60.25
N LEU A 111 27.12 -89.69 -60.01
CA LEU A 111 26.44 -88.94 -58.95
C LEU A 111 25.06 -88.44 -59.40
N VAL A 112 24.88 -88.11 -60.67
CA VAL A 112 23.56 -87.82 -61.25
C VAL A 112 22.68 -89.07 -61.14
N THR A 113 23.15 -90.24 -61.60
CA THR A 113 22.38 -91.49 -61.50
C THR A 113 22.05 -91.87 -60.05
N ALA A 114 22.99 -91.68 -59.11
CA ALA A 114 22.70 -91.91 -57.69
C ALA A 114 21.61 -90.95 -57.14
N LEU A 115 21.56 -89.69 -57.61
CA LEU A 115 20.54 -88.72 -57.22
C LEU A 115 19.18 -89.00 -57.88
N GLU A 116 19.15 -89.48 -59.13
CA GLU A 116 17.95 -89.98 -59.81
C GLU A 116 17.37 -91.21 -59.09
N GLU A 117 18.23 -92.16 -58.69
CA GLU A 117 17.85 -93.29 -57.84
C GLU A 117 17.31 -92.81 -56.48
N GLN A 118 17.95 -91.83 -55.84
CA GLN A 118 17.44 -91.24 -54.59
C GLN A 118 16.07 -90.57 -54.79
N SER A 119 15.86 -89.87 -55.91
CA SER A 119 14.56 -89.27 -56.25
C SER A 119 13.49 -90.34 -56.45
N ARG A 120 13.81 -91.44 -57.14
CA ARG A 120 12.90 -92.57 -57.31
C ARG A 120 12.53 -93.21 -55.96
N MET A 121 13.51 -93.39 -55.06
CA MET A 121 13.26 -93.91 -53.71
C MET A 121 12.48 -92.90 -52.83
N LYS A 122 12.69 -91.59 -53.00
CA LYS A 122 11.92 -90.52 -52.32
C LYS A 122 10.44 -90.61 -52.70
N ASN A 123 10.15 -90.77 -53.98
CA ASN A 123 8.78 -90.86 -54.48
C ASN A 123 8.12 -92.16 -54.01
N LEU A 124 8.77 -93.33 -54.18
CA LEU A 124 8.25 -94.61 -53.67
C LEU A 124 8.00 -94.60 -52.16
N TYR A 125 8.84 -93.93 -51.37
CA TYR A 125 8.62 -93.75 -49.93
C TYR A 125 7.43 -92.83 -49.64
N ALA A 126 7.26 -91.73 -50.39
CA ALA A 126 6.11 -90.85 -50.28
C ALA A 126 4.80 -91.55 -50.67
N ASP A 127 4.80 -92.32 -51.75
CA ASP A 127 3.66 -93.12 -52.22
C ASP A 127 3.27 -94.20 -51.21
N ALA A 128 4.24 -94.88 -50.60
CA ALA A 128 3.99 -95.83 -49.52
C ALA A 128 3.47 -95.15 -48.24
N CYS A 129 3.93 -93.93 -47.92
CA CYS A 129 3.39 -93.14 -46.82
C CYS A 129 1.96 -92.65 -47.07
N THR A 130 1.60 -92.25 -48.30
CA THR A 130 0.22 -91.84 -48.62
C THR A 130 -0.73 -93.03 -48.63
N GLN A 131 -0.29 -94.19 -49.13
CA GLN A 131 -1.03 -95.45 -49.02
C GLN A 131 -1.26 -95.84 -47.54
N LEU A 132 -0.23 -95.76 -46.69
CA LEU A 132 -0.37 -96.10 -45.26
C LEU A 132 -1.33 -95.13 -44.55
N ASN A 133 -1.24 -93.84 -44.85
CA ASN A 133 -2.16 -92.84 -44.30
C ASN A 133 -3.60 -93.04 -44.78
N ALA A 134 -3.82 -93.51 -46.01
CA ALA A 134 -5.15 -93.79 -46.56
C ALA A 134 -5.78 -95.07 -45.99
N ILE A 135 -4.98 -96.13 -45.76
CA ILE A 135 -5.41 -97.33 -45.03
C ILE A 135 -5.81 -96.95 -43.59
N ARG A 136 -4.99 -96.14 -42.93
CA ARG A 136 -5.17 -95.76 -41.53
C ARG A 136 -6.23 -94.66 -41.30
N ASN A 137 -6.59 -93.88 -42.31
CA ASN A 137 -7.61 -92.82 -42.25
C ASN A 137 -8.39 -92.73 -43.58
N PRO A 138 -9.43 -93.55 -43.82
CA PRO A 138 -10.28 -93.43 -45.00
C PRO A 138 -11.26 -92.24 -44.88
N GLU A 139 -11.23 -91.29 -45.82
CA GLU A 139 -12.20 -90.19 -45.87
C GLU A 139 -13.58 -90.61 -46.44
N PRO A 140 -14.70 -90.06 -45.91
CA PRO A 140 -16.05 -90.41 -46.35
C PRO A 140 -16.50 -89.66 -47.62
N VAL A 141 -17.22 -90.36 -48.51
CA VAL A 141 -17.73 -89.81 -49.77
C VAL A 141 -19.02 -89.01 -49.56
N LEU A 142 -19.03 -87.72 -49.94
CA LEU A 142 -20.22 -86.86 -49.86
C LEU A 142 -20.92 -86.70 -51.22
N ALA A 143 -22.22 -87.03 -51.26
CA ALA A 143 -23.10 -86.75 -52.39
C ALA A 143 -23.63 -85.30 -52.37
N SER A 144 -23.82 -84.70 -53.55
CA SER A 144 -24.18 -83.29 -53.69
C SER A 144 -25.66 -82.99 -53.42
N SER A 145 -25.95 -81.84 -52.80
CA SER A 145 -27.20 -81.10 -53.09
C SER A 145 -26.91 -79.59 -53.15
N VAL A 146 -27.67 -78.88 -54.00
CA VAL A 146 -27.45 -77.45 -54.30
C VAL A 146 -28.75 -76.69 -54.09
N SER A 147 -28.72 -75.58 -53.35
CA SER A 147 -29.75 -74.54 -53.48
C SER A 147 -29.19 -73.13 -53.39
N ARG A 148 -29.75 -72.26 -54.23
CA ARG A 148 -29.36 -70.87 -54.47
C ARG A 148 -30.04 -69.98 -53.41
N ARG A 149 -29.41 -68.92 -52.89
CA ARG A 149 -29.34 -67.54 -53.43
C ARG A 149 -28.75 -66.65 -52.31
N SER A 150 -28.23 -65.44 -52.49
CA SER A 150 -27.78 -64.65 -53.66
C SER A 150 -27.16 -63.33 -53.16
N SER A 151 -26.28 -62.70 -53.96
CA SER A 151 -25.96 -61.24 -53.97
C SER A 151 -25.42 -60.57 -52.68
N ALA A 152 -24.50 -59.60 -52.73
CA ALA A 152 -23.61 -59.13 -53.80
C ALA A 152 -22.53 -58.17 -53.19
N LEU A 153 -21.53 -57.81 -54.02
CA LEU A 153 -20.76 -56.56 -53.97
C LEU A 153 -20.09 -56.11 -52.64
N SER A 154 -18.75 -56.03 -52.66
CA SER A 154 -18.01 -54.74 -52.74
C SER A 154 -16.75 -54.65 -51.85
N GLN A 155 -15.60 -54.49 -52.52
CA GLN A 155 -14.47 -53.61 -52.19
C GLN A 155 -13.74 -53.65 -50.82
N ARG A 156 -12.41 -53.81 -50.98
CA ARG A 156 -11.33 -52.97 -50.42
C ARG A 156 -10.83 -53.16 -48.97
N SER A 157 -9.57 -53.59 -48.93
CA SER A 157 -8.41 -52.97 -48.25
C SER A 157 -8.29 -52.94 -46.73
N ALA A 158 -7.16 -53.50 -46.28
CA ALA A 158 -6.23 -52.96 -45.28
C ALA A 158 -6.75 -52.59 -43.87
N GLY A 159 -6.17 -53.21 -42.85
CA GLY A 159 -6.44 -52.88 -41.45
C GLY A 159 -5.66 -53.77 -40.48
N SER A 160 -4.43 -53.39 -40.18
CA SER A 160 -3.56 -54.05 -39.19
C SER A 160 -4.10 -53.95 -37.75
N GLN A 161 -3.68 -54.89 -36.89
CA GLN A 161 -3.88 -54.90 -35.42
C GLN A 161 -5.32 -55.34 -35.01
N SER A 162 -5.53 -56.07 -33.91
CA SER A 162 -4.85 -55.90 -32.62
C SER A 162 -4.97 -57.10 -31.65
N ARG A 163 -4.29 -56.98 -30.50
CA ARG A 163 -4.57 -57.60 -29.19
C ARG A 163 -4.50 -59.13 -29.08
N ALA A 164 -3.37 -59.58 -28.51
CA ALA A 164 -3.38 -60.75 -27.63
C ALA A 164 -4.27 -60.49 -26.39
N SER A 165 -4.80 -61.56 -25.80
CA SER A 165 -5.19 -61.60 -24.39
C SER A 165 -4.90 -62.98 -23.81
N SER A 166 -4.06 -63.02 -22.78
CA SER A 166 -3.77 -64.26 -22.04
C SER A 166 -4.99 -64.72 -21.23
N ARG A 167 -5.19 -66.03 -21.15
CA ARG A 167 -5.78 -66.70 -19.98
C ARG A 167 -5.04 -68.00 -19.69
N HIS A 168 -4.18 -67.95 -18.68
CA HIS A 168 -3.77 -69.14 -17.94
C HIS A 168 -4.95 -69.62 -17.08
N SER A 169 -5.20 -70.93 -17.01
CA SER A 169 -6.03 -71.54 -15.98
C SER A 169 -5.51 -72.95 -15.66
N SER A 170 -4.92 -73.09 -14.48
CA SER A 170 -4.45 -74.36 -13.93
C SER A 170 -5.56 -75.10 -13.20
N ILE A 171 -5.76 -76.38 -13.53
CA ILE A 171 -6.60 -77.36 -12.81
C ILE A 171 -5.72 -78.62 -12.79
N ILE A 172 -4.98 -78.92 -11.71
CA ILE A 172 -5.43 -79.50 -10.43
C ILE A 172 -6.16 -80.83 -10.65
N ALA A 173 -5.52 -81.92 -10.23
CA ALA A 173 -6.08 -83.26 -10.35
C ALA A 173 -7.23 -83.47 -9.35
N THR A 174 -8.27 -84.16 -9.81
CA THR A 174 -9.25 -84.85 -8.98
C THR A 174 -9.44 -86.24 -9.59
N GLU A 175 -8.93 -87.26 -8.91
CA GLU A 175 -9.24 -88.65 -9.23
C GLU A 175 -10.72 -88.91 -8.91
N ASN A 176 -11.43 -89.58 -9.82
CA ASN A 176 -12.68 -90.30 -9.54
C ASN A 176 -12.99 -91.21 -10.74
N ASP A 177 -12.39 -92.39 -10.70
CA ASP A 177 -13.10 -93.68 -10.82
C ASP A 177 -14.52 -93.65 -11.41
N VAL A 178 -14.61 -93.83 -12.74
CA VAL A 178 -15.65 -94.64 -13.39
C VAL A 178 -14.99 -95.33 -14.59
N SER A 179 -14.76 -96.63 -14.49
CA SER A 179 -14.48 -97.49 -15.65
C SER A 179 -15.77 -98.18 -16.08
N ASP A 180 -16.54 -97.53 -16.95
CA ASP A 180 -17.52 -98.24 -17.78
C ASP A 180 -16.79 -98.91 -18.95
N GLU A 181 -17.22 -100.13 -19.29
CA GLU A 181 -16.61 -100.96 -20.33
C GLU A 181 -17.21 -100.63 -21.70
N GLU A 182 -16.45 -99.97 -22.57
CA GLU A 182 -16.69 -100.01 -24.02
C GLU A 182 -15.71 -101.03 -24.64
N GLU A 183 -16.24 -102.22 -24.97
CA GLU A 183 -15.58 -103.19 -25.85
C GLU A 183 -15.61 -102.71 -27.32
N GLU A 184 -14.91 -103.45 -28.21
CA GLU A 184 -14.77 -103.22 -29.66
C GLU A 184 -13.84 -102.01 -29.99
N ASP A 185 -12.77 -102.15 -30.79
CA ASP A 185 -12.33 -103.25 -31.67
C ASP A 185 -10.87 -103.67 -31.43
N GLU A 186 -10.61 -104.98 -31.31
CA GLU A 186 -9.28 -105.57 -31.61
C GLU A 186 -9.13 -105.74 -33.13
N MET A 187 -9.18 -104.62 -33.86
CA MET A 187 -8.89 -104.57 -35.30
C MET A 187 -7.40 -104.89 -35.53
N GLY A 188 -7.12 -106.16 -35.80
CA GLY A 188 -5.78 -106.63 -36.14
C GLY A 188 -5.21 -105.86 -37.34
N ILE A 189 -3.94 -105.48 -37.23
CA ILE A 189 -3.18 -104.81 -38.29
C ILE A 189 -3.34 -105.63 -39.57
N SER A 190 -3.87 -105.03 -40.63
CA SER A 190 -4.06 -105.72 -41.92
C SER A 190 -2.71 -106.25 -42.40
N GLU A 191 -2.68 -107.44 -43.03
CA GLU A 191 -1.46 -107.96 -43.67
C GLU A 191 -0.88 -106.92 -44.66
N GLU A 192 -1.74 -106.13 -45.30
CA GLU A 192 -1.34 -105.02 -46.18
C GLU A 192 -0.67 -103.87 -45.41
N GLU A 193 -1.13 -103.54 -44.20
CA GLU A 193 -0.55 -102.49 -43.36
C GLU A 193 0.81 -102.92 -42.78
N GLU A 194 0.94 -104.18 -42.34
CA GLU A 194 2.23 -104.73 -41.86
C GLU A 194 3.26 -104.82 -43.00
N GLN A 195 2.85 -105.30 -44.18
CA GLN A 195 3.69 -105.29 -45.39
C GLN A 195 4.10 -103.86 -45.78
N LEU A 196 3.20 -102.89 -45.66
CA LEU A 196 3.49 -101.49 -45.99
C LEU A 196 4.42 -100.83 -44.96
N MET A 197 4.30 -101.17 -43.67
CA MET A 197 5.27 -100.77 -42.65
C MET A 197 6.65 -101.43 -42.88
N GLN A 198 6.70 -102.69 -43.27
CA GLN A 198 7.96 -103.40 -43.55
C GLN A 198 8.67 -102.87 -44.82
N THR A 199 7.90 -102.54 -45.87
CA THR A 199 8.46 -101.89 -47.06
C THR A 199 8.90 -100.45 -46.78
N LEU A 200 8.17 -99.67 -45.97
CA LEU A 200 8.61 -98.35 -45.50
C LEU A 200 9.89 -98.42 -44.65
N ALA A 201 10.04 -99.41 -43.77
CA ALA A 201 11.26 -99.64 -43.02
C ALA A 201 12.45 -99.98 -43.95
N THR A 202 12.21 -100.80 -44.97
CA THR A 202 13.20 -101.19 -45.99
C THR A 202 13.61 -99.99 -46.84
N LEU A 203 12.64 -99.20 -47.33
CA LEU A 203 12.88 -97.97 -48.09
C LEU A 203 13.62 -96.93 -47.25
N LYS A 204 13.33 -96.79 -45.96
CA LYS A 204 14.08 -95.92 -45.03
C LYS A 204 15.54 -96.36 -44.87
N GLN A 205 15.80 -97.67 -44.83
CA GLN A 205 17.17 -98.21 -44.82
C GLN A 205 17.90 -97.97 -46.15
N GLN A 206 17.23 -98.21 -47.28
CA GLN A 206 17.77 -97.95 -48.62
C GLN A 206 18.05 -96.45 -48.85
N MET A 207 17.14 -95.57 -48.43
CA MET A 207 17.31 -94.11 -48.45
C MET A 207 18.52 -93.66 -47.61
N SER A 208 18.71 -94.25 -46.44
CA SER A 208 19.89 -94.01 -45.59
C SER A 208 21.18 -94.49 -46.25
N PHE A 209 21.18 -95.66 -46.91
CA PHE A 209 22.32 -96.16 -47.67
C PHE A 209 22.64 -95.30 -48.91
N SER A 210 21.63 -94.94 -49.69
CA SER A 210 21.74 -94.04 -50.85
C SER A 210 22.32 -92.68 -50.44
N THR A 211 21.78 -92.04 -49.40
CA THR A 211 22.31 -90.78 -48.85
C THR A 211 23.79 -90.91 -48.44
N ARG A 212 24.18 -92.03 -47.81
CA ARG A 212 25.58 -92.31 -47.44
C ARG A 212 26.47 -92.49 -48.67
N ASN A 213 25.99 -93.17 -49.71
CA ASN A 213 26.73 -93.35 -50.96
C ASN A 213 26.89 -92.02 -51.72
N ILE A 214 25.84 -91.21 -51.79
CA ILE A 214 25.85 -89.86 -52.38
C ILE A 214 26.82 -88.95 -51.64
N LEU A 215 26.82 -88.96 -50.30
CA LEU A 215 27.82 -88.24 -49.50
C LEU A 215 29.26 -88.75 -49.71
N ARG A 216 29.46 -90.04 -50.03
CA ARG A 216 30.76 -90.63 -50.38
C ARG A 216 31.22 -90.23 -51.78
N LEU A 217 30.32 -90.19 -52.76
CA LEU A 217 30.61 -89.70 -54.12
C LEU A 217 30.90 -88.20 -54.11
N LEU A 218 30.12 -87.42 -53.34
CA LEU A 218 30.36 -86.00 -53.12
C LEU A 218 31.68 -85.73 -52.38
N SER A 219 32.08 -86.54 -51.39
CA SER A 219 33.37 -86.33 -50.70
C SER A 219 34.58 -86.62 -51.58
N LEU A 220 34.42 -87.43 -52.65
CA LEU A 220 35.41 -87.63 -53.71
C LEU A 220 35.46 -86.47 -54.73
N ASN A 221 34.42 -85.63 -54.81
CA ASN A 221 34.32 -84.48 -55.71
C ASN A 221 34.12 -83.15 -54.93
N PRO A 222 35.20 -82.51 -54.45
CA PRO A 222 35.12 -81.24 -53.71
C PRO A 222 34.50 -80.08 -54.51
N ALA A 223 34.56 -80.11 -55.85
CA ALA A 223 33.94 -79.09 -56.69
C ALA A 223 32.41 -79.17 -56.62
N ALA A 224 31.84 -80.37 -56.72
CA ALA A 224 30.42 -80.62 -56.52
C ALA A 224 29.95 -80.20 -55.11
N VAL A 225 30.68 -80.58 -54.06
CA VAL A 225 30.35 -80.16 -52.68
C VAL A 225 30.29 -78.64 -52.53
N ASN A 226 31.21 -77.91 -53.16
CA ASN A 226 31.22 -76.45 -53.09
C ASN A 226 30.13 -75.81 -53.97
N ALA A 227 29.82 -76.38 -55.14
CA ALA A 227 28.71 -75.94 -55.98
C ALA A 227 27.36 -76.11 -55.27
N VAL A 228 27.11 -77.26 -54.63
CA VAL A 228 25.92 -77.49 -53.80
C VAL A 228 25.90 -76.51 -52.62
N ARG A 229 27.00 -76.38 -51.86
CA ARG A 229 27.08 -75.47 -50.70
C ARG A 229 27.06 -73.97 -51.04
N ALA A 230 26.97 -73.59 -52.31
CA ALA A 230 26.72 -72.21 -52.73
C ALA A 230 25.22 -71.84 -52.64
N GLU A 231 24.31 -72.78 -52.90
CA GLU A 231 22.86 -72.56 -52.98
C GLU A 231 22.16 -72.51 -51.62
N ARG A 232 22.83 -71.93 -50.61
CA ARG A 232 22.37 -71.85 -49.21
C ARG A 232 21.00 -71.19 -49.03
N LYS A 233 20.55 -70.41 -50.01
CA LYS A 233 19.25 -69.72 -50.05
C LYS A 233 18.07 -70.66 -50.38
N GLN A 234 18.36 -71.81 -50.98
CA GLN A 234 17.35 -72.80 -51.43
C GLN A 234 17.12 -73.90 -50.37
N ARG A 235 17.46 -73.62 -49.11
CA ARG A 235 17.38 -74.55 -47.99
C ARG A 235 16.11 -74.27 -47.18
N ASP A 236 15.42 -75.34 -46.77
CA ASP A 236 14.29 -75.27 -45.85
C ASP A 236 14.65 -74.57 -44.53
N GLN A 237 13.71 -73.81 -43.98
CA GLN A 237 13.92 -73.04 -42.75
C GLN A 237 14.41 -73.93 -41.59
N GLU A 238 13.84 -75.12 -41.40
CA GLU A 238 14.23 -76.02 -40.30
C GLU A 238 15.63 -76.62 -40.47
N ALA A 239 16.05 -76.91 -41.70
CA ALA A 239 17.43 -77.30 -41.96
C ALA A 239 18.40 -76.13 -41.77
N GLY A 240 17.97 -74.89 -42.05
CA GLY A 240 18.69 -73.67 -41.69
C GLY A 240 18.84 -73.48 -40.18
N ASN A 241 17.76 -73.66 -39.42
CA ASN A 241 17.72 -73.62 -37.96
C ASN A 241 18.70 -74.65 -37.37
N LEU A 242 18.60 -75.91 -37.80
CA LEU A 242 19.47 -77.01 -37.34
C LEU A 242 20.96 -76.72 -37.58
N ILE A 243 21.34 -76.17 -38.75
CA ILE A 243 22.73 -75.84 -39.07
C ILE A 243 23.23 -74.65 -38.23
N THR A 244 22.35 -73.71 -37.89
CA THR A 244 22.65 -72.62 -36.94
C THR A 244 22.94 -73.19 -35.55
N TYR A 245 22.03 -74.01 -34.99
CA TYR A 245 22.21 -74.64 -33.68
C TYR A 245 23.46 -75.55 -33.62
N LEU A 246 23.78 -76.29 -34.68
CA LEU A 246 25.01 -77.08 -34.75
C LEU A 246 26.26 -76.18 -34.78
N SER A 247 26.21 -75.02 -35.42
CA SER A 247 27.31 -74.05 -35.46
C SER A 247 27.52 -73.36 -34.11
N GLU A 248 26.43 -73.02 -33.41
CA GLU A 248 26.45 -72.50 -32.03
C GLU A 248 26.99 -73.54 -31.04
N LEU A 249 26.50 -74.78 -31.12
CA LEU A 249 27.00 -75.92 -30.33
C LEU A 249 28.50 -76.16 -30.56
N ARG A 250 28.96 -76.03 -31.81
CA ARG A 250 30.39 -76.12 -32.19
C ARG A 250 31.21 -74.95 -31.64
N GLY A 251 30.62 -73.77 -31.47
CA GLY A 251 31.20 -72.64 -30.73
C GLY A 251 31.32 -72.93 -29.23
N PHE A 252 30.22 -73.34 -28.60
CA PHE A 252 30.17 -73.70 -27.18
C PHE A 252 31.14 -74.84 -26.82
N ILE A 253 31.19 -75.91 -27.63
CA ILE A 253 32.12 -77.03 -27.42
C ILE A 253 33.58 -76.59 -27.62
N LEU A 254 33.87 -75.70 -28.56
CA LEU A 254 35.21 -75.10 -28.68
C LEU A 254 35.58 -74.31 -27.41
N GLU A 255 34.68 -73.48 -26.87
CA GLU A 255 34.92 -72.70 -25.66
C GLU A 255 35.11 -73.59 -24.41
N ARG A 256 34.26 -74.62 -24.26
CA ARG A 256 34.37 -75.66 -23.22
C ARG A 256 35.70 -76.41 -23.31
N LEU A 257 36.13 -76.80 -24.50
CA LEU A 257 37.41 -77.51 -24.73
C LEU A 257 38.65 -76.61 -24.60
N LEU A 258 38.49 -75.28 -24.67
CA LEU A 258 39.56 -74.31 -24.41
C LEU A 258 39.66 -73.89 -22.93
N THR A 259 38.56 -74.00 -22.17
CA THR A 259 38.49 -73.66 -20.74
C THR A 259 38.95 -74.84 -19.89
N THR A 260 39.87 -74.60 -18.95
CA THR A 260 40.29 -75.58 -17.95
C THR A 260 39.35 -75.59 -16.74
N PRO A 261 39.27 -76.71 -15.97
CA PRO A 261 38.44 -76.76 -14.75
C PRO A 261 38.82 -75.73 -13.68
N LEU A 262 40.06 -75.24 -13.69
CA LEU A 262 40.50 -74.15 -12.80
C LEU A 262 39.97 -72.80 -13.28
N GLU A 263 40.12 -72.47 -14.56
CA GLU A 263 39.55 -71.25 -15.16
C GLU A 263 38.02 -71.24 -15.02
N GLU A 264 37.34 -72.39 -15.16
CA GLU A 264 35.90 -72.50 -14.91
C GLU A 264 35.52 -72.16 -13.46
N LYS A 265 36.28 -72.66 -12.48
CA LYS A 265 36.06 -72.31 -11.07
C LYS A 265 36.35 -70.83 -10.81
N GLU A 266 37.43 -70.29 -11.36
CA GLU A 266 37.77 -68.87 -11.22
C GLU A 266 36.68 -67.96 -11.81
N LYS A 267 36.06 -68.36 -12.93
CA LYS A 267 34.87 -67.69 -13.50
C LYS A 267 33.67 -67.73 -12.55
N THR A 268 33.37 -68.86 -11.93
CA THR A 268 32.24 -68.95 -10.98
C THR A 268 32.49 -68.18 -9.68
N ASP A 269 33.72 -68.22 -9.15
CA ASP A 269 34.09 -67.51 -7.94
C ASP A 269 34.10 -65.99 -8.18
N TYR A 270 34.52 -65.53 -9.36
CA TYR A 270 34.44 -64.13 -9.79
C TYR A 270 32.98 -63.65 -9.95
N LEU A 271 32.15 -64.43 -10.65
CA LEU A 271 30.76 -64.07 -10.92
C LEU A 271 29.89 -64.05 -9.65
N THR A 272 30.09 -65.00 -8.73
CA THR A 272 29.42 -65.01 -7.42
C THR A 272 29.84 -63.82 -6.57
N HIS A 273 31.14 -63.48 -6.53
CA HIS A 273 31.63 -62.28 -5.83
C HIS A 273 31.05 -60.98 -6.41
N ILE A 274 30.93 -60.84 -7.73
CA ILE A 274 30.22 -59.72 -8.37
C ILE A 274 28.76 -59.69 -7.93
N THR A 275 28.05 -60.82 -8.02
CA THR A 275 26.62 -60.93 -7.66
C THR A 275 26.35 -60.51 -6.20
N ILE A 276 27.21 -60.94 -5.27
CA ILE A 276 27.13 -60.56 -3.85
C ILE A 276 27.40 -59.06 -3.68
N ARG A 277 28.42 -58.51 -4.34
CA ARG A 277 28.74 -57.09 -4.30
C ARG A 277 27.61 -56.24 -4.88
N GLU A 278 27.03 -56.64 -5.99
CA GLU A 278 25.90 -55.96 -6.63
C GLU A 278 24.65 -55.98 -5.74
N ARG A 279 24.31 -57.14 -5.15
CA ARG A 279 23.22 -57.27 -4.17
C ARG A 279 23.42 -56.36 -2.96
N ASN A 280 24.64 -56.26 -2.43
CA ASN A 280 24.97 -55.37 -1.32
C ASN A 280 24.89 -53.89 -1.73
N ASN A 281 25.41 -53.53 -2.90
CA ASN A 281 25.29 -52.18 -3.46
C ASN A 281 23.81 -51.79 -3.65
N ALA A 282 22.97 -52.67 -4.18
CA ALA A 282 21.54 -52.43 -4.37
C ALA A 282 20.80 -52.22 -3.04
N GLN A 283 21.18 -52.92 -1.97
CA GLN A 283 20.66 -52.65 -0.62
C GLN A 283 21.10 -51.29 -0.07
N VAL A 284 22.36 -50.89 -0.29
CA VAL A 284 22.88 -49.57 0.12
C VAL A 284 22.18 -48.45 -0.66
N ILE A 285 22.03 -48.59 -1.98
CA ILE A 285 21.28 -47.65 -2.82
C ILE A 285 19.84 -47.53 -2.33
N LYS A 286 19.14 -48.66 -2.08
CA LYS A 286 17.76 -48.63 -1.59
C LYS A 286 17.62 -47.92 -0.23
N LYS A 287 18.60 -48.06 0.67
CA LYS A 287 18.63 -47.32 1.95
C LYS A 287 18.84 -45.82 1.71
N LEU A 288 19.87 -45.45 0.97
CA LEU A 288 20.19 -44.03 0.68
C LEU A 288 19.07 -43.32 -0.08
N SER A 289 18.36 -44.01 -0.99
CA SER A 289 17.17 -43.45 -1.65
C SER A 289 15.99 -43.26 -0.70
N ALA A 290 15.80 -44.14 0.30
CA ALA A 290 14.75 -43.96 1.29
C ALA A 290 15.10 -42.86 2.31
N GLU A 291 16.36 -42.77 2.72
CA GLU A 291 16.88 -41.68 3.56
C GLU A 291 16.79 -40.31 2.85
N LEU A 292 17.07 -40.27 1.54
CA LEU A 292 16.89 -39.08 0.71
C LEU A 292 15.42 -38.68 0.60
N GLN A 293 14.52 -39.61 0.26
CA GLN A 293 13.09 -39.32 0.15
C GLN A 293 12.52 -38.78 1.48
N ALA A 294 12.84 -39.42 2.62
CA ALA A 294 12.38 -38.95 3.92
C ALA A 294 12.88 -37.54 4.26
N ALA A 295 14.12 -37.19 3.88
CA ALA A 295 14.66 -35.84 4.05
C ALA A 295 14.05 -34.82 3.07
N GLU A 296 13.66 -35.24 1.87
CA GLU A 296 12.92 -34.40 0.93
C GLU A 296 11.48 -34.13 1.40
N ASP A 297 10.80 -35.15 1.93
CA ASP A 297 9.45 -35.09 2.49
C ASP A 297 9.41 -34.19 3.75
N GLU A 298 10.33 -34.37 4.72
CA GLU A 298 10.45 -33.52 5.93
C GLU A 298 10.68 -32.05 5.56
N LYS A 299 11.54 -31.81 4.57
CA LYS A 299 11.85 -30.47 4.04
C LYS A 299 10.62 -29.84 3.38
N ASP A 300 9.81 -30.59 2.62
CA ASP A 300 8.60 -30.05 1.98
C ASP A 300 7.44 -29.85 2.97
N GLU A 301 7.34 -30.71 4.00
CA GLU A 301 6.48 -30.46 5.16
C GLU A 301 6.82 -29.13 5.86
N GLU A 302 8.11 -28.88 6.13
CA GLU A 302 8.54 -27.65 6.81
C GLU A 302 8.34 -26.41 5.92
N ILE A 303 8.62 -26.52 4.62
CA ILE A 303 8.28 -25.48 3.64
C ILE A 303 6.77 -25.20 3.64
N SER A 304 5.92 -26.23 3.73
CA SER A 304 4.46 -26.07 3.82
C SER A 304 4.06 -25.31 5.09
N LYS A 305 4.58 -25.72 6.26
CA LYS A 305 4.32 -25.08 7.57
C LYS A 305 4.72 -23.59 7.55
N ARG A 306 5.91 -23.25 7.04
CA ARG A 306 6.35 -21.85 6.92
C ARG A 306 5.54 -21.07 5.89
N ASN A 307 5.11 -21.67 4.79
CA ASN A 307 4.23 -21.02 3.81
C ASN A 307 2.82 -20.75 4.38
N GLU A 308 2.32 -21.57 5.30
CA GLU A 308 1.08 -21.33 6.04
C GLU A 308 1.23 -20.13 6.99
N GLU A 309 2.32 -20.09 7.76
CA GLU A 309 2.63 -18.97 8.65
C GLU A 309 2.85 -17.65 7.90
N ILE A 310 3.58 -17.67 6.78
CA ILE A 310 3.76 -16.50 5.91
C ILE A 310 2.41 -16.00 5.36
N ARG A 311 1.48 -16.89 5.03
CA ARG A 311 0.12 -16.51 4.60
C ARG A 311 -0.68 -15.87 5.73
N ARG A 312 -0.62 -16.45 6.95
CA ARG A 312 -1.23 -15.87 8.15
C ARG A 312 -0.68 -14.47 8.46
N LEU A 313 0.64 -14.33 8.60
CA LEU A 313 1.28 -13.06 8.94
C LEU A 313 1.02 -11.96 7.91
N LYS A 314 0.96 -12.32 6.61
CA LYS A 314 0.53 -11.38 5.55
C LYS A 314 -0.93 -10.95 5.70
N ALA A 315 -1.83 -11.85 6.08
CA ALA A 315 -3.23 -11.50 6.33
C ALA A 315 -3.39 -10.59 7.57
N GLU A 316 -2.68 -10.92 8.67
CA GLU A 316 -2.64 -10.11 9.89
C GLU A 316 -2.08 -8.70 9.62
N LEU A 317 -0.96 -8.59 8.89
CA LEU A 317 -0.38 -7.30 8.48
C LEU A 317 -1.36 -6.46 7.65
N ASN A 318 -1.92 -7.04 6.58
CA ASN A 318 -2.92 -6.35 5.73
C ASN A 318 -4.16 -5.89 6.53
N GLN A 319 -4.51 -6.59 7.60
CA GLN A 319 -5.65 -6.24 8.46
C GLN A 319 -5.29 -5.10 9.42
N ILE A 320 -4.08 -5.13 10.01
CA ILE A 320 -3.55 -4.05 10.86
C ILE A 320 -3.36 -2.77 10.06
N GLU A 321 -2.80 -2.85 8.85
CA GLU A 321 -2.64 -1.71 7.93
C GLU A 321 -3.99 -1.03 7.70
N LYS A 322 -5.00 -1.76 7.19
CA LYS A 322 -6.35 -1.22 6.93
C LYS A 322 -7.02 -0.61 8.16
N PHE A 323 -6.90 -1.25 9.34
CA PHE A 323 -7.44 -0.67 10.57
C PHE A 323 -6.68 0.60 10.98
N SER A 324 -5.36 0.64 10.84
CA SER A 324 -4.55 1.80 11.19
C SER A 324 -4.77 2.98 10.23
N GLU A 325 -4.86 2.73 8.92
CA GLU A 325 -5.19 3.75 7.91
C GLU A 325 -6.57 4.35 8.16
N GLU A 326 -7.58 3.52 8.40
CA GLU A 326 -8.94 3.99 8.68
C GLU A 326 -9.03 4.73 10.02
N HIS A 327 -8.30 4.29 11.05
CA HIS A 327 -8.22 5.02 12.31
C HIS A 327 -7.52 6.38 12.14
N ILE A 328 -6.39 6.44 11.46
CA ILE A 328 -5.66 7.68 11.16
C ILE A 328 -6.55 8.62 10.33
N ARG A 329 -7.28 8.10 9.34
CA ARG A 329 -8.23 8.86 8.52
C ARG A 329 -9.37 9.45 9.34
N ARG A 330 -9.94 8.69 10.29
CA ARG A 330 -10.99 9.15 11.21
C ARG A 330 -10.47 10.22 12.17
N THR A 331 -9.41 9.91 12.93
CA THR A 331 -8.81 10.85 13.89
C THR A 331 -8.39 12.15 13.21
N LYS A 332 -7.80 12.09 12.01
CA LYS A 332 -7.49 13.31 11.24
C LYS A 332 -8.75 14.04 10.81
N SER A 333 -9.76 13.36 10.25
CA SER A 333 -11.01 14.02 9.82
C SER A 333 -11.77 14.66 10.98
N GLU A 334 -11.69 14.10 12.19
CA GLU A 334 -12.27 14.66 13.41
C GLU A 334 -11.47 15.86 13.91
N ALA A 335 -10.14 15.78 13.92
CA ALA A 335 -9.26 16.91 14.24
C ALA A 335 -9.43 18.08 13.26
N ASP A 336 -9.44 17.82 11.95
CA ASP A 336 -9.66 18.83 10.90
C ASP A 336 -11.03 19.53 11.07
N LYS A 337 -12.09 18.78 11.44
CA LYS A 337 -13.42 19.33 11.74
C LYS A 337 -13.43 20.19 13.01
N GLN A 338 -12.81 19.70 14.08
CA GLN A 338 -12.74 20.42 15.36
C GLN A 338 -11.96 21.72 15.19
N GLN A 339 -10.79 21.67 14.54
CA GLN A 339 -10.00 22.86 14.21
C GLN A 339 -10.80 23.87 13.37
N GLN A 340 -11.58 23.41 12.38
CA GLN A 340 -12.43 24.31 11.60
C GLN A 340 -13.58 24.92 12.43
N ALA A 341 -14.16 24.17 13.36
CA ALA A 341 -15.20 24.67 14.25
C ALA A 341 -14.64 25.72 15.23
N ASP A 342 -13.48 25.45 15.83
CA ASP A 342 -12.81 26.37 16.75
C ASP A 342 -12.29 27.62 16.05
N ALA A 343 -11.77 27.51 14.82
CA ALA A 343 -11.41 28.67 13.99
C ALA A 343 -12.64 29.58 13.74
N LYS A 344 -13.75 29.02 13.25
CA LYS A 344 -15.01 29.78 13.03
C LYS A 344 -15.55 30.41 14.31
N ASN A 345 -15.40 29.74 15.45
CA ASN A 345 -15.79 30.25 16.78
C ASN A 345 -14.85 31.40 17.23
N SER A 346 -13.55 31.29 16.95
CA SER A 346 -12.56 32.35 17.20
C SER A 346 -12.82 33.57 16.32
N ASP A 347 -12.99 33.39 15.01
CA ASP A 347 -13.32 34.46 14.04
C ASP A 347 -14.61 35.20 14.46
N GLY A 348 -15.65 34.45 14.83
CA GLY A 348 -16.92 35.00 15.30
C GLY A 348 -16.81 35.77 16.63
N LYS A 349 -15.89 35.40 17.53
CA LYS A 349 -15.58 36.16 18.75
C LYS A 349 -14.76 37.40 18.43
N GLN A 350 -13.74 37.28 17.58
CA GLN A 350 -12.90 38.40 17.16
C GLN A 350 -13.73 39.47 16.45
N ALA A 351 -14.63 39.09 15.53
CA ALA A 351 -15.52 40.02 14.85
C ALA A 351 -16.45 40.78 15.83
N LYS A 352 -16.99 40.11 16.85
CA LYS A 352 -17.80 40.74 17.91
C LYS A 352 -16.99 41.73 18.74
N LEU A 353 -15.87 41.29 19.31
CA LEU A 353 -14.97 42.15 20.10
C LEU A 353 -14.44 43.34 19.29
N GLN A 354 -14.18 43.15 18.00
CA GLN A 354 -13.76 44.22 17.09
C GLN A 354 -14.90 45.21 16.80
N ALA A 355 -16.15 44.75 16.67
CA ALA A 355 -17.32 45.62 16.54
C ALA A 355 -17.60 46.41 17.84
N GLU A 356 -17.56 45.75 19.00
CA GLU A 356 -17.68 46.36 20.33
C GLU A 356 -16.59 47.42 20.55
N LEU A 357 -15.33 47.11 20.22
CA LEU A 357 -14.20 48.04 20.32
C LEU A 357 -14.36 49.27 19.42
N GLN A 358 -14.94 49.14 18.22
CA GLN A 358 -15.22 50.29 17.36
C GLN A 358 -16.44 51.10 17.85
N ALA A 359 -17.46 50.44 18.43
CA ALA A 359 -18.58 51.12 19.07
C ALA A 359 -18.11 51.95 20.28
N LEU A 360 -17.30 51.37 21.18
CA LEU A 360 -16.72 52.08 22.32
C LEU A 360 -15.80 53.23 21.90
N LYS A 361 -14.98 53.06 20.85
CA LYS A 361 -14.19 54.17 20.27
C LYS A 361 -15.08 55.30 19.74
N THR A 362 -16.17 54.97 19.06
CA THR A 362 -17.12 55.95 18.53
C THR A 362 -17.80 56.69 19.68
N GLN A 363 -18.29 55.98 20.70
CA GLN A 363 -18.88 56.57 21.90
C GLN A 363 -17.88 57.49 22.64
N LEU A 364 -16.63 57.06 22.81
CA LEU A 364 -15.59 57.88 23.44
C LEU A 364 -15.32 59.16 22.63
N ALA A 365 -15.28 59.08 21.30
CA ALA A 365 -15.13 60.24 20.43
C ALA A 365 -16.31 61.21 20.55
N THR A 366 -17.56 60.71 20.54
CA THR A 366 -18.77 61.52 20.73
C THR A 366 -18.76 62.21 22.10
N ASN A 367 -18.59 61.46 23.20
CA ASN A 367 -18.53 62.03 24.54
C ASN A 367 -17.40 63.07 24.68
N THR A 368 -16.25 62.84 24.05
CA THR A 368 -15.14 63.81 24.04
C THR A 368 -15.51 65.09 23.30
N ALA A 369 -16.25 64.99 22.20
CA ALA A 369 -16.75 66.15 21.45
C ALA A 369 -17.82 66.93 22.25
N GLU A 370 -18.80 66.23 22.84
CA GLU A 370 -19.86 66.82 23.68
C GLU A 370 -19.28 67.52 24.93
N HIS A 371 -18.34 66.88 25.61
CA HIS A 371 -17.63 67.50 26.74
C HIS A 371 -16.80 68.71 26.29
N ARG A 372 -16.14 68.66 25.13
CA ARG A 372 -15.40 69.81 24.59
C ARG A 372 -16.32 70.96 24.18
N GLU A 373 -17.47 70.69 23.58
CA GLU A 373 -18.44 71.71 23.19
C GLU A 373 -19.09 72.36 24.42
N SER A 374 -19.54 71.56 25.39
CA SER A 374 -20.12 72.07 26.64
C SER A 374 -19.11 72.85 27.49
N GLU A 375 -17.84 72.43 27.53
CA GLU A 375 -16.76 73.18 28.18
C GLU A 375 -16.50 74.52 27.48
N LEU A 376 -16.43 74.54 26.14
CA LEU A 376 -16.30 75.78 25.36
C LEU A 376 -17.53 76.70 25.51
N ALA A 377 -18.74 76.15 25.64
CA ALA A 377 -19.95 76.92 25.90
C ALA A 377 -19.93 77.53 27.31
N LEU A 378 -19.44 76.79 28.32
CA LEU A 378 -19.23 77.30 29.67
C LEU A 378 -18.15 78.37 29.72
N ARG A 379 -17.00 78.20 29.02
CA ARG A 379 -15.99 79.27 28.86
C ARG A 379 -16.58 80.53 28.24
N LYS A 380 -17.35 80.41 27.16
CA LYS A 380 -18.04 81.54 26.51
C LYS A 380 -19.04 82.24 27.44
N ARG A 381 -19.79 81.48 28.25
CA ARG A 381 -20.71 82.06 29.26
C ARG A 381 -19.94 82.74 30.38
N LYS A 382 -18.88 82.12 30.90
CA LYS A 382 -18.00 82.69 31.92
C LYS A 382 -17.42 84.02 31.46
N TYR A 383 -16.79 84.04 30.28
CA TYR A 383 -16.19 85.26 29.70
C TYR A 383 -17.21 86.39 29.51
N LYS A 384 -18.44 86.09 29.09
CA LYS A 384 -19.53 87.09 29.02
C LYS A 384 -19.84 87.69 30.38
N ILE A 385 -20.06 86.86 31.39
CA ILE A 385 -20.36 87.32 32.76
C ILE A 385 -19.17 88.09 33.36
N GLU A 386 -17.92 87.64 33.11
CA GLU A 386 -16.72 88.38 33.50
C GLU A 386 -16.66 89.76 32.81
N THR A 387 -16.98 89.85 31.51
CA THR A 387 -17.05 91.13 30.78
C THR A 387 -18.20 92.01 31.28
N GLU A 388 -19.36 91.43 31.63
CA GLU A 388 -20.49 92.16 32.20
C GLU A 388 -20.17 92.71 33.60
N VAL A 389 -19.48 91.94 34.44
CA VAL A 389 -18.99 92.38 35.77
C VAL A 389 -17.92 93.46 35.62
N GLU A 390 -16.95 93.30 34.72
CA GLU A 390 -15.92 94.30 34.40
C GLU A 390 -16.57 95.63 33.95
N ASN A 391 -17.58 95.57 33.07
CA ASN A 391 -18.34 96.75 32.66
C ASN A 391 -19.11 97.41 33.82
N TRP A 392 -19.61 96.63 34.79
CA TRP A 392 -20.25 97.17 36.00
C TRP A 392 -19.25 97.80 36.97
N ILE A 393 -18.06 97.24 37.10
CA ILE A 393 -16.96 97.81 37.89
C ILE A 393 -16.53 99.14 37.27
N GLN A 394 -16.22 99.17 35.96
CA GLN A 394 -15.82 100.41 35.27
C GLN A 394 -16.88 101.51 35.36
N LYS A 395 -18.17 101.15 35.31
CA LYS A 395 -19.26 102.11 35.59
C LYS A 395 -19.28 102.58 37.02
N TYR A 396 -19.19 101.66 38.00
CA TYR A 396 -19.16 102.04 39.41
C TYR A 396 -17.98 102.97 39.72
N ASP A 397 -16.79 102.66 39.22
CA ASP A 397 -15.59 103.47 39.41
C ASP A 397 -15.71 104.84 38.71
N THR A 398 -16.41 104.92 37.57
CA THR A 398 -16.70 106.20 36.89
C THR A 398 -17.75 107.01 37.65
N ASP A 399 -18.92 106.44 37.94
CA ASP A 399 -20.01 107.10 38.68
C ASP A 399 -19.56 107.54 40.09
N MET A 400 -18.67 106.79 40.75
CA MET A 400 -18.07 107.16 42.03
C MET A 400 -16.98 108.20 41.90
N GLY A 401 -16.19 108.17 40.81
CA GLY A 401 -15.22 109.22 40.49
C GLY A 401 -15.90 110.56 40.25
N GLU A 402 -16.89 110.60 39.35
CA GLU A 402 -17.71 111.79 39.09
C GLU A 402 -18.38 112.33 40.38
N ARG A 403 -18.84 111.44 41.28
CA ARG A 403 -19.41 111.84 42.58
C ARG A 403 -18.36 112.36 43.59
N GLN A 404 -17.13 111.89 43.51
CA GLN A 404 -16.02 112.37 44.34
C GLN A 404 -15.55 113.73 43.83
N ASP A 405 -15.42 113.91 42.52
CA ASP A 405 -15.12 115.19 41.87
C ASP A 405 -16.23 116.22 42.18
N GLU A 406 -17.51 115.87 42.00
CA GLU A 406 -18.67 116.70 42.41
C GLU A 406 -18.62 117.09 43.91
N TYR A 407 -18.12 116.20 44.78
CA TYR A 407 -18.01 116.45 46.21
C TYR A 407 -16.81 117.34 46.57
N GLU A 408 -15.67 117.18 45.91
CA GLU A 408 -14.48 118.02 46.13
C GLU A 408 -14.67 119.44 45.55
N ASP A 409 -15.34 119.59 44.41
CA ASP A 409 -15.80 120.89 43.91
C ASP A 409 -16.78 121.56 44.91
N LEU A 410 -17.70 120.79 45.50
CA LEU A 410 -18.63 121.34 46.51
C LEU A 410 -17.95 121.66 47.85
N ASP A 411 -16.95 120.90 48.31
CA ASP A 411 -16.24 121.19 49.56
C ASP A 411 -15.24 122.36 49.40
N THR A 412 -14.63 122.53 48.22
CA THR A 412 -13.84 123.74 47.92
C THR A 412 -14.71 124.99 47.91
N VAL A 413 -15.87 124.98 47.22
CA VAL A 413 -16.84 126.09 47.26
C VAL A 413 -17.36 126.31 48.69
N TYR A 414 -17.71 125.25 49.44
CA TYR A 414 -18.18 125.37 50.83
C TYR A 414 -17.11 125.95 51.76
N THR A 415 -15.84 125.56 51.61
CA THR A 415 -14.75 126.10 52.44
C THR A 415 -14.40 127.54 52.08
N GLU A 416 -14.50 127.94 50.80
CA GLU A 416 -14.43 129.35 50.39
C GLU A 416 -15.60 130.18 50.93
N GLU A 417 -16.85 129.75 50.75
CA GLU A 417 -18.03 130.45 51.27
C GLU A 417 -17.99 130.56 52.80
N LYS A 418 -17.49 129.54 53.50
CA LYS A 418 -17.30 129.54 54.96
C LYS A 418 -16.18 130.48 55.41
N ALA A 419 -15.10 130.62 54.64
CA ALA A 419 -14.08 131.62 54.89
C ALA A 419 -14.62 133.05 54.68
N GLN A 420 -15.37 133.28 53.61
CA GLN A 420 -16.07 134.55 53.35
C GLN A 420 -17.09 134.86 54.44
N LEU A 421 -17.87 133.87 54.90
CA LEU A 421 -18.83 134.03 56.00
C LEU A 421 -18.12 134.40 57.31
N ASN A 422 -16.98 133.79 57.63
CA ASN A 422 -16.17 134.17 58.79
C ASN A 422 -15.65 135.62 58.68
N GLU A 423 -15.14 136.04 57.51
CA GLU A 423 -14.73 137.44 57.27
C GLU A 423 -15.91 138.40 57.46
N LEU A 424 -17.08 138.07 56.88
CA LEU A 424 -18.30 138.87 57.05
C LEU A 424 -18.76 138.89 58.52
N GLU A 425 -18.67 137.78 59.26
CA GLU A 425 -18.98 137.75 60.69
C GLU A 425 -18.05 138.65 61.52
N GLU A 426 -16.74 138.66 61.26
CA GLU A 426 -15.81 139.58 61.94
C GLU A 426 -16.09 141.05 61.56
N ARG A 427 -16.47 141.28 60.30
CA ARG A 427 -16.89 142.60 59.78
C ARG A 427 -18.23 143.07 60.37
N PHE A 428 -19.15 142.15 60.66
CA PHE A 428 -20.39 142.44 61.38
C PHE A 428 -20.15 142.64 62.87
N LYS A 429 -19.29 141.85 63.54
CA LYS A 429 -18.93 142.04 64.95
C LYS A 429 -18.27 143.40 65.19
N THR A 430 -17.38 143.83 64.29
CA THR A 430 -16.78 145.18 64.35
C THR A 430 -17.81 146.27 64.07
N LEU A 431 -18.64 146.14 63.02
CA LEU A 431 -19.71 147.09 62.72
C LEU A 431 -20.81 147.16 63.82
N GLU A 432 -21.06 146.08 64.55
CA GLU A 432 -22.02 146.04 65.66
C GLU A 432 -21.50 146.81 66.88
N VAL A 433 -20.19 146.77 67.16
CA VAL A 433 -19.54 147.63 68.17
C VAL A 433 -19.62 149.10 67.77
N GLU A 434 -19.39 149.44 66.50
CA GLU A 434 -19.58 150.81 65.99
C GLU A 434 -21.05 151.26 66.08
N TYR A 435 -21.99 150.42 65.63
CA TYR A 435 -23.42 150.71 65.64
C TYR A 435 -23.97 150.89 67.05
N THR A 436 -23.62 150.01 68.00
CA THR A 436 -24.04 150.15 69.40
C THR A 436 -23.48 151.41 70.03
N THR A 437 -22.23 151.78 69.72
CA THR A 437 -21.64 153.06 70.16
C THR A 437 -22.43 154.26 69.60
N ILE A 438 -22.70 154.29 68.29
CA ILE A 438 -23.46 155.38 67.64
C ILE A 438 -24.91 155.46 68.14
N VAL A 439 -25.55 154.32 68.42
CA VAL A 439 -26.91 154.29 68.97
C VAL A 439 -26.93 154.83 70.40
N GLU A 440 -25.94 154.47 71.24
CA GLU A 440 -25.88 154.94 72.62
C GLU A 440 -25.50 156.43 72.71
N GLU A 441 -24.59 156.92 71.85
CA GLU A 441 -24.35 158.36 71.68
C GLU A 441 -25.64 159.12 71.30
N ARG A 442 -26.40 158.58 70.34
CA ARG A 442 -27.71 159.14 69.95
C ARG A 442 -28.71 159.08 71.09
N ARG A 443 -28.74 158.02 71.89
CA ARG A 443 -29.61 157.89 73.07
C ARG A 443 -29.32 158.98 74.10
N VAL A 444 -28.04 159.17 74.45
CA VAL A 444 -27.57 160.21 75.38
C VAL A 444 -27.86 161.62 74.85
N ALA A 445 -27.67 161.86 73.54
CA ALA A 445 -27.98 163.15 72.91
C ALA A 445 -29.49 163.46 72.92
N GLN A 446 -30.33 162.46 72.59
CA GLN A 446 -31.79 162.58 72.60
C GLN A 446 -32.32 162.86 74.02
N GLU A 447 -31.83 162.12 75.02
CA GLU A 447 -32.23 162.24 76.43
C GLU A 447 -31.78 163.57 77.06
N LYS A 448 -30.66 164.15 76.58
CA LYS A 448 -30.25 165.52 76.92
C LYS A 448 -31.21 166.56 76.33
N LYS A 449 -31.53 166.46 75.04
CA LYS A 449 -32.40 167.42 74.34
C LYS A 449 -33.83 167.44 74.90
N GLU A 450 -34.39 166.27 75.21
CA GLU A 450 -35.74 166.18 75.80
C GLU A 450 -35.81 166.84 77.19
N ARG A 451 -34.68 166.90 77.92
CA ARG A 451 -34.56 167.58 79.22
C ARG A 451 -34.65 169.10 79.04
N GLU A 452 -33.93 169.64 78.07
CA GLU A 452 -33.91 171.07 77.70
C GLU A 452 -35.28 171.53 77.19
N GLU A 453 -35.97 170.72 76.37
CA GLU A 453 -37.33 171.01 75.89
C GLU A 453 -38.38 171.03 77.02
N LYS A 454 -38.22 170.17 78.05
CA LYS A 454 -39.12 170.14 79.23
C LYS A 454 -39.03 171.41 80.09
N GLU A 455 -37.83 171.95 80.28
CA GLU A 455 -37.64 173.23 80.99
C GLU A 455 -38.24 174.41 80.21
N LEU A 456 -37.98 174.47 78.90
CA LEU A 456 -38.50 175.52 78.02
C LEU A 456 -40.04 175.55 78.00
N ALA A 457 -40.68 174.38 77.92
CA ALA A 457 -42.14 174.25 77.96
C ALA A 457 -42.76 174.74 79.27
N LEU A 458 -42.02 174.67 80.39
CA LEU A 458 -42.47 175.09 81.71
C LEU A 458 -42.46 176.63 81.84
N MET A 459 -41.42 177.31 81.31
CA MET A 459 -41.41 178.77 81.19
C MET A 459 -42.56 179.30 80.31
N ILE A 460 -42.82 178.66 79.16
CA ILE A 460 -43.88 179.08 78.23
C ILE A 460 -45.27 179.01 78.87
N LYS A 461 -45.55 177.99 79.69
CA LYS A 461 -46.80 177.90 80.47
C LYS A 461 -46.97 179.08 81.42
N GLY A 462 -45.92 179.46 82.16
CA GLY A 462 -45.94 180.63 83.07
C GLY A 462 -46.28 181.94 82.34
N ALA A 463 -45.60 182.22 81.23
CA ALA A 463 -45.83 183.41 80.42
C ALA A 463 -47.27 183.50 79.87
N THR A 464 -47.86 182.35 79.49
CA THR A 464 -49.19 182.29 78.87
C THR A 464 -50.32 182.69 79.83
N VAL A 465 -50.25 182.26 81.10
CA VAL A 465 -51.25 182.59 82.13
C VAL A 465 -51.30 184.09 82.40
N ILE A 466 -50.13 184.74 82.52
CA ILE A 466 -50.00 186.18 82.77
C ILE A 466 -50.62 186.99 81.61
N GLN A 467 -50.33 186.60 80.35
CA GLN A 467 -50.89 187.28 79.19
C GLN A 467 -52.43 187.13 79.07
N ALA A 468 -52.99 185.99 79.49
CA ALA A 468 -54.43 185.75 79.41
C ALA A 468 -55.23 186.69 80.33
N PHE A 469 -54.75 186.91 81.56
CA PHE A 469 -55.44 187.74 82.54
C PHE A 469 -55.50 189.22 82.11
N TRP A 470 -54.41 189.77 81.60
CA TRP A 470 -54.33 191.15 81.12
C TRP A 470 -55.26 191.43 79.92
N ARG A 471 -55.33 190.50 78.95
CA ARG A 471 -56.24 190.59 77.80
C ARG A 471 -57.73 190.59 78.24
N SER A 472 -58.08 189.81 79.26
CA SER A 472 -59.43 189.72 79.82
C SER A 472 -59.92 191.01 80.49
N TYR A 473 -59.03 191.80 81.09
CA TYR A 473 -59.35 193.11 81.68
C TYR A 473 -59.55 194.19 80.60
N LYS A 474 -58.63 194.27 79.62
CA LYS A 474 -58.59 195.37 78.63
C LYS A 474 -59.88 195.47 77.78
N CYS A 475 -60.48 194.34 77.40
CA CYS A 475 -61.71 194.34 76.59
C CYS A 475 -62.96 194.84 77.33
N ARG A 476 -63.08 194.66 78.65
CA ARG A 476 -64.31 195.00 79.39
C ARG A 476 -64.48 196.52 79.62
N LYS A 477 -63.40 197.30 79.52
CA LYS A 477 -63.38 198.74 79.81
C LYS A 477 -63.79 199.64 78.63
N ALA A 478 -63.80 199.11 77.40
CA ALA A 478 -63.97 199.92 76.18
C ALA A 478 -65.43 200.13 75.71
N LEU A 479 -66.42 199.43 76.28
CA LEU A 479 -67.76 199.27 75.70
C LEU A 479 -68.83 200.32 76.10
N LYS A 480 -68.44 201.51 76.58
CA LYS A 480 -69.41 202.50 77.12
C LYS A 480 -69.40 203.93 76.51
N ALA A 481 -68.74 204.19 75.38
CA ALA A 481 -68.71 205.53 74.78
C ALA A 481 -68.92 205.60 73.24
N LYS A 482 -70.14 206.04 72.85
CA LYS A 482 -70.58 206.66 71.57
C LYS A 482 -71.05 205.76 70.37
N LYS A 483 -72.26 206.12 69.87
CA LYS A 483 -72.71 206.41 68.47
C LYS A 483 -71.91 205.79 67.29
N LYS A 484 -72.51 205.29 66.17
CA LYS A 484 -73.93 205.19 65.69
C LYS A 484 -74.00 204.28 64.42
N LYS A 485 -75.05 203.43 64.26
CA LYS A 485 -75.62 202.71 63.05
C LYS A 485 -74.70 202.45 61.81
N GLY A 486 -74.59 201.27 61.15
CA GLY A 486 -75.28 199.94 61.15
C GLY A 486 -74.51 198.95 60.20
N LYS A 487 -75.02 197.94 59.43
CA LYS A 487 -76.36 197.31 59.21
C LYS A 487 -76.26 196.00 58.33
N LYS A 488 -76.49 194.79 58.90
CA LYS A 488 -76.88 193.46 58.28
C LYS A 488 -75.93 192.57 57.40
N GLY A 489 -75.63 191.35 57.90
CA GLY A 489 -75.71 190.03 57.17
C GLY A 489 -74.42 189.39 56.58
N LYS A 490 -74.27 188.05 56.38
CA LYS A 490 -75.01 186.83 56.85
C LYS A 490 -74.26 185.48 56.51
N LYS A 491 -74.17 184.52 57.46
CA LYS A 491 -73.97 183.02 57.35
C LYS A 491 -72.63 182.37 56.85
N GLY A 492 -72.25 181.25 57.51
CA GLY A 492 -71.33 180.16 57.04
C GLY A 492 -70.15 179.88 58.01
N LYS A 493 -69.85 178.71 58.62
CA LYS A 493 -69.80 177.24 58.29
C LYS A 493 -68.33 176.79 58.07
N LYS A 494 -67.75 175.68 58.59
CA LYS A 494 -68.01 174.74 59.73
C LYS A 494 -66.87 173.68 59.79
N GLY A 495 -66.39 173.29 60.98
CA GLY A 495 -65.44 172.16 61.24
C GLY A 495 -64.69 172.38 62.57
N LYS A 496 -64.55 171.47 63.55
CA LYS A 496 -64.78 170.01 63.69
C LYS A 496 -63.92 169.11 62.78
N LYS A 497 -63.42 167.96 63.26
CA LYS A 497 -63.77 167.27 64.53
C LYS A 497 -62.87 167.66 65.71
#